data_AF-A0A166T6W9-F1
#
_entry.id   AF-A0A166T6W9-F1
#
_cell.length_a   1.000
_cell.length_b   1.000
_cell.length_c   1.000
_cell.angle_alpha   90.00
_cell.angle_beta   90.00
_cell.angle_gamma   90.00
#
_symmetry.space_group_name_H-M   'P 1'
#
loop_
_entity.id
_entity.type
_entity.pdbx_description
1 polymer ?
#
loop_
_entity_poly.entity_id
_entity_poly.type
_entity_poly.pdbx_seq_one_letter_code
_entity_poly.pdbx_strand_id
1 'polypeptide(L)'
;MGDNRRIFSDNEKMLLFNEVDGRCPICGKALTNKKSGQIIKMFEVAHIYPANPHPEEEKLLENEERLSEDINSLDNVIAVCRICHKKFDTPRTIEEYRSWVRLKKKLLQDAKLKNTYALFNIEEEIKEILKNLNDESLEEELVRLSYESLRIEQKANNTLPFAIKRTIKNDVVDYFDYIHKIFVEMDEVTPYKFDTLAAQIKSFYCKTMQINPNQEFVYSSLVDWLNEKTGSYSRRACEIVIAYFVQDCEVFS
;
A
#
# COMPACT_ATOMS: atom_id res chain seq x y z
N MET A 1 46.32 4.39 0.16
CA MET A 1 45.14 3.51 0.36
C MET A 1 44.33 3.53 -0.93
N GLY A 2 43.86 2.36 -1.38
CA GLY A 2 43.08 2.26 -2.62
C GLY A 2 41.69 2.89 -2.46
N ASP A 3 41.02 3.18 -3.58
CA ASP A 3 39.63 3.62 -3.57
C ASP A 3 38.72 2.44 -3.16
N ASN A 4 38.07 2.53 -2.00
CA ASN A 4 37.17 1.49 -1.50
C ASN A 4 35.80 1.47 -2.22
N ARG A 5 35.54 2.41 -3.14
CA ARG A 5 34.27 2.45 -3.88
C ARG A 5 34.19 1.30 -4.87
N ARG A 6 33.11 0.53 -4.80
CA ARG A 6 32.78 -0.42 -5.87
C ARG A 6 31.94 0.25 -6.96
N ILE A 7 31.95 -0.36 -8.14
CA ILE A 7 31.05 0.01 -9.22
C ILE A 7 29.71 -0.68 -8.99
N PHE A 8 28.66 0.10 -8.76
CA PHE A 8 27.28 -0.42 -8.71
C PHE A 8 26.82 -0.80 -10.12
N SER A 9 26.19 -1.96 -10.24
CA SER A 9 25.56 -2.45 -11.46
C SER A 9 24.39 -1.56 -11.88
N ASP A 10 23.93 -1.70 -13.12
CA ASP A 10 22.78 -0.90 -13.59
C ASP A 10 21.47 -1.30 -12.91
N ASN A 11 21.31 -2.57 -12.54
CA ASN A 11 20.16 -3.03 -11.74
C ASN A 11 20.15 -2.37 -10.35
N GLU A 12 21.30 -2.29 -9.68
CA GLU A 12 21.41 -1.61 -8.39
C GLU A 12 21.12 -0.11 -8.51
N LYS A 13 21.59 0.54 -9.57
CA LYS A 13 21.26 1.94 -9.86
C LYS A 13 19.77 2.13 -10.14
N MET A 14 19.12 1.18 -10.82
CA MET A 14 17.67 1.20 -11.04
C MET A 14 16.90 1.05 -9.73
N LEU A 15 17.33 0.15 -8.83
CA LEU A 15 16.75 0.01 -7.50
C LEU A 15 16.82 1.33 -6.73
N LEU A 16 18.01 1.96 -6.67
CA LEU A 16 18.22 3.24 -5.99
C LEU A 16 17.42 4.39 -6.63
N PHE A 17 17.29 4.39 -7.96
CA PHE A 17 16.47 5.37 -8.67
C PHE A 17 14.98 5.23 -8.34
N ASN A 18 14.47 4.00 -8.28
CA ASN A 18 13.09 3.71 -7.92
C ASN A 18 12.82 3.97 -6.44
N GLU A 19 13.79 3.71 -5.57
CA GLU A 19 13.70 3.99 -4.14
C GLU A 19 13.36 5.47 -3.88
N VAL A 20 13.91 6.39 -4.66
CA VAL A 20 13.66 7.85 -4.56
C VAL A 20 12.59 8.35 -5.55
N ASP A 21 11.77 7.45 -6.09
CA ASP A 21 10.68 7.73 -7.04
C ASP A 21 11.14 8.57 -8.25
N GLY A 22 12.36 8.32 -8.73
CA GLY A 22 12.95 8.97 -9.91
C GLY A 22 13.24 10.47 -9.76
N ARG A 23 13.20 10.99 -8.53
CA ARG A 23 13.43 12.40 -8.20
C ARG A 23 14.51 12.52 -7.13
N CYS A 24 15.26 13.62 -7.15
CA CYS A 24 16.23 13.89 -6.11
C CYS A 24 15.48 14.09 -4.80
N PRO A 25 15.72 13.27 -3.75
CA PRO A 25 14.98 13.36 -2.50
C PRO A 25 15.29 14.64 -1.71
N ILE A 26 16.33 15.39 -2.09
CA ILE A 26 16.75 16.63 -1.45
C ILE A 26 16.12 17.88 -2.10
N CYS A 27 16.00 17.91 -3.43
CA CYS A 27 15.53 19.10 -4.16
C CYS A 27 14.35 18.86 -5.11
N GLY A 28 13.81 17.65 -5.20
CA GLY A 28 12.65 17.27 -6.01
C GLY A 28 12.86 17.24 -7.53
N LYS A 29 14.04 17.66 -8.02
CA LYS A 29 14.36 17.64 -9.46
C LYS A 29 14.38 16.22 -10.01
N ALA A 30 13.90 16.05 -11.24
CA ALA A 30 13.95 14.76 -11.93
C ALA A 30 15.41 14.25 -12.07
N LEU A 31 15.60 12.95 -11.84
CA LEU A 31 16.89 12.27 -11.98
C LEU A 31 17.13 11.71 -13.39
N THR A 32 16.26 12.03 -14.33
CA THR A 32 16.40 11.79 -15.76
C THR A 32 16.12 13.07 -16.55
N ASN A 33 16.67 13.14 -17.76
CA ASN A 33 16.34 14.16 -18.74
C ASN A 33 16.15 13.51 -20.12
N LYS A 34 15.39 14.14 -21.02
CA LYS A 34 15.26 13.70 -22.42
C LYS A 34 15.96 14.70 -23.34
N LYS A 35 16.87 14.23 -24.17
CA LYS A 35 17.54 15.04 -25.19
C LYS A 35 17.63 14.25 -26.48
N SER A 36 17.13 14.82 -27.58
CA SER A 36 17.12 14.19 -28.91
C SER A 36 16.54 12.76 -28.90
N GLY A 37 15.44 12.56 -28.17
CA GLY A 37 14.78 11.26 -28.04
C GLY A 37 15.44 10.27 -27.07
N GLN A 38 16.64 10.55 -26.55
CA GLN A 38 17.36 9.68 -25.62
C GLN A 38 17.11 10.09 -24.16
N ILE A 39 16.97 9.11 -23.27
CA ILE A 39 16.89 9.30 -21.83
C ILE A 39 18.31 9.37 -21.27
N ILE A 40 18.63 10.46 -20.58
CA ILE A 40 19.93 10.73 -19.97
C ILE A 40 19.78 10.62 -18.45
N LYS A 41 20.66 9.84 -17.83
CA LYS A 41 20.78 9.73 -16.37
C LYS A 41 21.34 11.03 -15.77
N MET A 42 20.64 11.61 -14.80
CA MET A 42 21.01 12.88 -14.15
C MET A 42 21.36 12.71 -12.65
N PHE A 43 21.57 11.48 -12.20
CA PHE A 43 21.90 11.17 -10.80
C PHE A 43 23.25 10.47 -10.64
N GLU A 44 23.75 10.53 -9.40
CA GLU A 44 24.90 9.81 -8.88
C GLU A 44 24.45 8.95 -7.70
N VAL A 45 25.21 7.88 -7.45
CA VAL A 45 25.06 7.04 -6.25
C VAL A 45 25.99 7.63 -5.20
N ALA A 46 25.40 8.31 -4.23
CA ALA A 46 26.13 9.00 -3.18
C ALA A 46 26.20 8.13 -1.91
N HIS A 47 27.39 8.04 -1.33
CA HIS A 47 27.61 7.37 -0.05
C HIS A 47 27.16 8.26 1.11
N ILE A 48 26.29 7.74 1.97
CA ILE A 48 25.83 8.41 3.18
C ILE A 48 26.97 8.44 4.19
N TYR A 49 27.49 7.28 4.60
CA TYR A 49 28.81 7.21 5.22
C TYR A 49 29.88 7.13 4.13
N PRO A 50 30.86 8.06 4.07
CA PRO A 50 31.80 8.17 2.96
C PRO A 50 32.60 6.88 2.74
N ALA A 51 32.88 6.56 1.48
CA ALA A 51 33.61 5.33 1.15
C ALA A 51 35.10 5.40 1.52
N ASN A 52 35.67 6.60 1.48
CA ASN A 52 37.04 6.88 1.82
C ASN A 52 37.04 8.15 2.70
N PRO A 53 36.60 8.07 3.96
CA PRO A 53 36.58 9.23 4.85
C PRO A 53 38.00 9.78 5.02
N HIS A 54 38.15 11.10 5.03
CA HIS A 54 39.37 11.71 5.54
C HIS A 54 39.47 11.52 7.06
N PRO A 55 40.67 11.55 7.68
CA PRO A 55 40.82 11.41 9.13
C PRO A 55 39.95 12.38 9.95
N GLU A 56 39.72 13.58 9.42
CA GLU A 56 38.81 14.56 10.02
C GLU A 56 37.34 14.11 9.96
N GLU A 57 36.90 13.49 8.86
CA GLU A 57 35.56 12.92 8.73
C GLU A 57 35.38 11.66 9.59
N GLU A 58 36.41 10.81 9.72
CA GLU A 58 36.38 9.65 10.62
C GLU A 58 36.13 10.10 12.05
N LYS A 59 36.85 11.14 12.50
CA LYS A 59 36.67 11.73 13.82
C LYS A 59 35.33 12.45 13.97
N LEU A 60 34.90 13.20 12.94
CA LEU A 60 33.61 13.90 12.94
C LEU A 60 32.43 12.94 13.09
N LEU A 61 32.52 11.76 12.47
CA LEU A 61 31.44 10.77 12.41
C LEU A 61 31.65 9.60 13.38
N GLU A 62 32.61 9.67 14.30
CA GLU A 62 33.03 8.54 15.15
C GLU A 62 31.88 7.97 16.00
N ASN A 63 30.97 8.85 16.45
CA ASN A 63 29.80 8.50 17.29
C ASN A 63 28.49 8.51 16.50
N GLU A 64 28.55 8.65 15.18
CA GLU A 64 27.35 8.72 14.34
C GLU A 64 26.92 7.33 13.86
N GLU A 65 25.62 7.15 13.69
CA GLU A 65 25.05 5.89 13.23
C GLU A 65 25.55 5.53 11.83
N ARG A 66 25.92 4.27 11.62
CA ARG A 66 26.17 3.68 10.30
C ARG A 66 25.01 2.76 9.93
N LEU A 67 24.44 2.97 8.73
CA LEU A 67 23.30 2.18 8.25
C LEU A 67 23.69 0.74 7.89
N SER A 68 24.97 0.49 7.63
CA SER A 68 25.51 -0.83 7.36
C SER A 68 26.98 -0.88 7.76
N GLU A 69 27.46 -2.07 8.13
CA GLU A 69 28.90 -2.32 8.30
C GLU A 69 29.63 -2.36 6.95
N ASP A 70 28.93 -2.79 5.88
CA ASP A 70 29.45 -2.69 4.51
C ASP A 70 29.26 -1.27 3.97
N ILE A 71 30.39 -0.58 3.80
CA ILE A 71 30.47 0.76 3.23
C ILE A 71 29.81 0.85 1.85
N ASN A 72 29.83 -0.24 1.06
CA ASN A 72 29.25 -0.30 -0.28
C ASN A 72 27.87 -0.98 -0.32
N SER A 73 27.23 -1.17 0.84
CA SER A 73 25.86 -1.65 0.93
C SER A 73 24.91 -0.66 0.24
N LEU A 74 23.84 -1.19 -0.38
CA LEU A 74 22.74 -0.37 -0.91
C LEU A 74 22.04 0.43 0.19
N ASP A 75 22.11 -0.03 1.45
CA ASP A 75 21.56 0.68 2.61
C ASP A 75 22.37 1.93 2.96
N ASN A 76 23.64 2.01 2.55
CA ASN A 76 24.52 3.14 2.80
C ASN A 76 24.63 4.11 1.61
N VAL A 77 23.88 3.89 0.52
CA VAL A 77 23.94 4.77 -0.66
C VAL A 77 22.56 5.25 -1.10
N ILE A 78 22.53 6.41 -1.76
CA ILE A 78 21.30 7.04 -2.23
C ILE A 78 21.47 7.65 -3.63
N ALA A 79 20.44 7.56 -4.46
CA ALA A 79 20.42 8.23 -5.76
C ALA A 79 20.05 9.72 -5.59
N VAL A 80 20.97 10.62 -5.93
CA VAL A 80 20.78 12.07 -5.81
C VAL A 80 21.31 12.80 -7.03
N CYS A 81 20.85 14.03 -7.27
CA CYS A 81 21.42 14.85 -8.33
C CYS A 81 22.83 15.32 -7.95
N ARG A 82 23.67 15.55 -8.96
CA ARG A 82 25.08 15.97 -8.78
C ARG A 82 25.26 17.19 -7.88
N ILE A 83 24.29 18.12 -7.91
CA ILE A 83 24.32 19.35 -7.11
C ILE A 83 24.13 19.04 -5.63
N CYS A 84 23.14 18.21 -5.29
CA CYS A 84 22.87 17.83 -3.90
C CYS A 84 23.98 16.92 -3.34
N HIS A 85 24.52 16.03 -4.17
CA HIS A 85 25.67 15.21 -3.82
C HIS A 85 26.87 16.07 -3.44
N LYS A 86 27.27 17.00 -4.32
CA LYS A 86 28.41 17.89 -4.08
C LYS A 86 28.23 18.77 -2.83
N LYS A 87 27.01 19.24 -2.56
CA LYS A 87 26.74 20.05 -1.37
C LYS A 87 26.95 19.25 -0.08
N PHE A 88 26.53 17.99 -0.08
CA PHE A 88 26.66 17.10 1.08
C PHE A 88 28.11 16.72 1.38
N ASP A 89 28.92 16.50 0.34
CA ASP A 89 30.32 16.09 0.50
C ASP A 89 31.28 17.25 0.84
N THR A 90 30.87 18.52 0.73
CA THR A 90 31.84 19.63 0.77
C THR A 90 31.31 20.92 1.42
N PRO A 91 31.60 21.16 2.71
CA PRO A 91 32.07 20.19 3.71
C PRO A 91 30.89 19.37 4.26
N ARG A 92 31.19 18.16 4.70
CA ARG A 92 30.22 17.33 5.41
C ARG A 92 29.97 17.86 6.82
N THR A 93 28.71 17.89 7.23
CA THR A 93 28.31 18.28 8.59
C THR A 93 27.56 17.13 9.29
N ILE A 94 27.63 17.08 10.63
CA ILE A 94 26.89 16.09 11.43
C ILE A 94 25.38 16.23 11.21
N GLU A 95 24.88 17.48 11.11
CA GLU A 95 23.46 17.74 10.91
C GLU A 95 22.96 17.19 9.56
N GLU A 96 23.67 17.49 8.48
CA GLU A 96 23.33 16.96 7.17
C GLU A 96 23.49 15.44 7.12
N TYR A 97 24.55 14.89 7.71
CA TYR A 97 24.74 13.44 7.81
C TYR A 97 23.53 12.75 8.47
N ARG A 98 23.12 13.21 9.66
CA ARG A 98 21.94 12.69 10.36
C ARG A 98 20.66 12.84 9.53
N SER A 99 20.54 13.94 8.79
CA SER A 99 19.39 14.14 7.90
C SER A 99 19.33 13.09 6.79
N TRP A 100 20.48 12.74 6.18
CA TRP A 100 20.58 11.71 5.14
C TRP A 100 20.37 10.29 5.69
N VAL A 101 20.88 10.01 6.90
CA VAL A 101 20.60 8.76 7.62
C VAL A 101 19.09 8.58 7.85
N ARG A 102 18.41 9.61 8.37
CA ARG A 102 16.94 9.57 8.57
C ARG A 102 16.18 9.41 7.26
N LEU A 103 16.60 10.13 6.22
CA LEU A 103 16.01 10.02 4.89
C LEU A 103 16.11 8.59 4.36
N LYS A 104 17.31 7.99 4.38
CA LYS A 104 17.52 6.64 3.88
C LYS A 104 16.75 5.59 4.69
N LYS A 105 16.69 5.71 6.02
CA LYS A 105 15.84 4.86 6.85
C LYS A 105 14.37 4.89 6.42
N LYS A 106 13.84 6.09 6.19
CA LYS A 106 12.47 6.26 5.69
C LYS A 106 12.29 5.56 4.34
N LEU A 107 13.20 5.77 3.40
CA LEU A 107 13.16 5.13 2.08
C LEU A 107 13.20 3.60 2.15
N LEU A 108 14.04 3.03 3.03
CA LEU A 108 14.10 1.59 3.27
C LEU A 108 12.81 1.05 3.92
N GLN A 109 12.21 1.80 4.84
CA GLN A 109 10.91 1.46 5.41
C GLN A 109 9.79 1.49 4.34
N ASP A 110 9.76 2.54 3.53
CA ASP A 110 8.79 2.70 2.44
C ASP A 110 8.94 1.55 1.41
N ALA A 111 10.17 1.13 1.10
CA ALA A 111 10.43 -0.01 0.22
C ALA A 111 9.94 -1.34 0.82
N LYS A 112 10.17 -1.58 2.12
CA LYS A 112 9.63 -2.75 2.83
C LYS A 112 8.09 -2.76 2.83
N LEU A 113 7.47 -1.60 3.00
CA LEU A 113 6.02 -1.43 2.96
C LEU A 113 5.46 -1.68 1.54
N LYS A 114 6.10 -1.11 0.52
CA LYS A 114 5.74 -1.34 -0.90
C LYS A 114 5.86 -2.83 -1.28
N ASN A 115 6.88 -3.54 -0.77
CA ASN A 115 7.05 -4.97 -1.02
C ASN A 115 6.03 -5.83 -0.25
N THR A 116 5.57 -5.38 0.92
CA THR A 116 4.47 -6.05 1.62
C THR A 116 3.12 -5.82 0.92
N TYR A 117 2.91 -4.75 0.16
CA TYR A 117 1.70 -4.60 -0.67
C TYR A 117 1.50 -5.73 -1.69
N ALA A 118 2.56 -6.36 -2.20
CA ALA A 118 2.43 -7.55 -3.05
C ALA A 118 2.05 -8.82 -2.26
N LEU A 119 2.31 -8.85 -0.94
CA LEU A 119 1.93 -9.92 -0.02
C LEU A 119 0.52 -9.71 0.56
N PHE A 120 -0.01 -8.47 0.54
CA PHE A 120 -1.37 -8.13 0.96
C PHE A 120 -2.42 -8.36 -0.15
N ASN A 121 -2.26 -9.41 -0.96
CA ASN A 121 -3.30 -9.85 -1.87
C ASN A 121 -4.41 -10.52 -1.05
N ILE A 122 -5.33 -9.68 -0.58
CA ILE A 122 -6.65 -9.95 0.03
C ILE A 122 -7.55 -10.90 -0.79
N GLU A 123 -7.06 -11.29 -1.96
CA GLU A 123 -7.66 -12.21 -2.91
C GLU A 123 -7.92 -13.58 -2.27
N GLU A 124 -7.01 -14.13 -1.47
CA GLU A 124 -7.17 -15.49 -0.93
C GLU A 124 -8.19 -15.58 0.21
N GLU A 125 -8.27 -14.58 1.08
CA GLU A 125 -9.21 -14.63 2.20
C GLU A 125 -10.64 -14.28 1.78
N ILE A 126 -10.80 -13.34 0.85
CA ILE A 126 -12.12 -13.13 0.25
C ILE A 126 -12.51 -14.36 -0.57
N LYS A 127 -11.58 -15.02 -1.29
CA LYS A 127 -11.87 -16.31 -1.94
C LYS A 127 -12.33 -17.38 -0.95
N GLU A 128 -11.81 -17.41 0.28
CA GLU A 128 -12.30 -18.32 1.33
C GLU A 128 -13.75 -18.02 1.71
N ILE A 129 -14.08 -16.75 1.97
CA ILE A 129 -15.47 -16.33 2.22
C ILE A 129 -16.37 -16.69 1.03
N LEU A 130 -15.92 -16.44 -0.21
CA LEU A 130 -16.71 -16.74 -1.40
C LEU A 130 -16.91 -18.26 -1.58
N LYS A 131 -15.91 -19.09 -1.27
CA LYS A 131 -16.04 -20.56 -1.29
C LYS A 131 -17.10 -21.01 -0.30
N ASN A 132 -17.02 -20.52 0.93
CA ASN A 132 -17.96 -20.89 1.99
C ASN A 132 -19.39 -20.42 1.67
N LEU A 133 -19.56 -19.24 1.06
CA LEU A 133 -20.87 -18.75 0.60
C LEU A 133 -21.49 -19.60 -0.53
N ASN A 134 -20.69 -20.40 -1.24
CA ASN A 134 -21.17 -21.29 -2.29
C ASN A 134 -21.26 -22.76 -1.82
N ASP A 135 -21.01 -23.06 -0.54
CA ASP A 135 -21.10 -24.42 -0.01
C ASP A 135 -22.57 -24.82 0.22
N GLU A 136 -22.92 -26.07 -0.11
CA GLU A 136 -24.26 -26.61 0.07
C GLU A 136 -24.63 -26.76 1.56
N SER A 137 -23.66 -26.87 2.46
CA SER A 137 -23.92 -26.97 3.91
C SER A 137 -24.30 -25.64 4.56
N LEU A 138 -24.19 -24.52 3.84
CA LEU A 138 -24.39 -23.18 4.39
C LEU A 138 -25.78 -22.97 5.00
N GLU A 139 -26.82 -23.61 4.44
CA GLU A 139 -28.21 -23.41 4.88
C GLU A 139 -28.42 -23.72 6.37
N GLU A 140 -27.65 -24.67 6.93
CA GLU A 140 -27.73 -25.05 8.35
C GLU A 140 -27.07 -24.02 9.29
N GLU A 141 -26.20 -23.15 8.77
CA GLU A 141 -25.42 -22.19 9.54
C GLU A 141 -26.02 -20.76 9.54
N LEU A 142 -26.96 -20.47 8.64
CA LEU A 142 -27.54 -19.14 8.50
C LEU A 142 -28.49 -18.81 9.66
N VAL A 143 -28.19 -17.71 10.36
CA VAL A 143 -29.09 -17.09 11.33
C VAL A 143 -29.57 -15.76 10.75
N ARG A 144 -30.89 -15.62 10.60
CA ARG A 144 -31.47 -14.40 10.04
C ARG A 144 -31.45 -13.25 11.04
N LEU A 145 -30.93 -12.10 10.61
CA LEU A 145 -31.02 -10.87 11.37
C LEU A 145 -32.45 -10.30 11.41
N SER A 146 -32.75 -9.59 12.49
CA SER A 146 -33.96 -8.75 12.57
C SER A 146 -33.86 -7.55 11.63
N TYR A 147 -34.94 -7.28 10.89
CA TYR A 147 -35.07 -6.11 10.02
C TYR A 147 -34.89 -4.77 10.77
N GLU A 148 -35.13 -4.72 12.08
CA GLU A 148 -34.94 -3.53 12.91
C GLU A 148 -33.45 -3.14 13.06
N SER A 149 -32.53 -4.08 12.82
CA SER A 149 -31.08 -3.86 12.93
C SER A 149 -30.44 -3.32 11.64
N LEU A 150 -31.21 -3.19 10.56
CA LEU A 150 -30.70 -2.75 9.26
C LEU A 150 -30.47 -1.23 9.23
N ARG A 151 -29.25 -0.82 8.89
CA ARG A 151 -28.85 0.60 8.76
C ARG A 151 -28.83 1.08 7.31
N ILE A 152 -29.16 0.21 6.36
CA ILE A 152 -29.12 0.49 4.91
C ILE A 152 -29.97 1.72 4.53
N GLU A 153 -31.09 1.93 5.22
CA GLU A 153 -31.95 3.11 5.00
C GLU A 153 -31.23 4.44 5.27
N GLN A 154 -30.22 4.45 6.14
CA GLN A 154 -29.44 5.64 6.49
C GLN A 154 -28.31 5.92 5.48
N LYS A 155 -27.94 4.91 4.67
CA LYS A 155 -26.80 4.96 3.75
C LYS A 155 -27.20 5.01 2.27
N ALA A 156 -28.43 4.64 1.94
CA ALA A 156 -28.97 4.68 0.58
C ALA A 156 -29.65 6.02 0.27
N ASN A 157 -29.40 6.57 -0.91
CA ASN A 157 -30.08 7.74 -1.46
C ASN A 157 -30.91 7.37 -2.71
N ASN A 158 -31.57 8.35 -3.32
CA ASN A 158 -32.46 8.15 -4.47
C ASN A 158 -31.77 7.68 -5.76
N THR A 159 -30.44 7.64 -5.80
CA THR A 159 -29.66 7.12 -6.93
C THR A 159 -29.42 5.62 -6.87
N LEU A 160 -29.80 4.95 -5.77
CA LEU A 160 -29.77 3.50 -5.64
C LEU A 160 -31.16 2.91 -6.00
N PRO A 161 -31.29 2.11 -7.08
CA PRO A 161 -32.54 1.48 -7.46
C PRO A 161 -33.16 0.66 -6.32
N PHE A 162 -34.49 0.71 -6.22
CA PHE A 162 -35.23 -0.05 -5.20
C PHE A 162 -34.90 -1.56 -5.24
N ALA A 163 -34.75 -2.12 -6.44
CA ALA A 163 -34.40 -3.52 -6.62
C ALA A 163 -33.05 -3.86 -5.97
N ILE A 164 -32.00 -3.07 -6.25
CA ILE A 164 -30.68 -3.25 -5.65
C ILE A 164 -30.75 -3.06 -4.14
N LYS A 165 -31.42 -2.00 -3.68
CA LYS A 165 -31.61 -1.74 -2.25
C LYS A 165 -32.30 -2.91 -1.53
N ARG A 166 -33.31 -3.51 -2.17
CA ARG A 166 -34.01 -4.69 -1.63
C ARG A 166 -33.10 -5.92 -1.59
N THR A 167 -32.30 -6.14 -2.63
CA THR A 167 -31.30 -7.23 -2.66
C THR A 167 -30.30 -7.08 -1.52
N ILE A 168 -29.66 -5.91 -1.39
CA ILE A 168 -28.68 -5.66 -0.31
C ILE A 168 -29.32 -5.91 1.06
N LYS A 169 -30.57 -5.47 1.28
CA LYS A 169 -31.28 -5.75 2.55
C LYS A 169 -31.46 -7.23 2.81
N ASN A 170 -31.93 -7.99 1.82
CA ASN A 170 -32.14 -9.42 1.98
C ASN A 170 -30.81 -10.12 2.24
N ASP A 171 -29.75 -9.73 1.53
CA ASP A 171 -28.42 -10.30 1.70
C ASP A 171 -27.87 -10.04 3.10
N VAL A 172 -28.07 -8.83 3.62
CA VAL A 172 -27.67 -8.51 4.99
C VAL A 172 -28.50 -9.29 6.01
N VAL A 173 -29.81 -9.44 5.78
CA VAL A 173 -30.67 -10.23 6.67
C VAL A 173 -30.23 -11.69 6.72
N ASP A 174 -29.92 -12.27 5.57
CA ASP A 174 -29.63 -13.70 5.46
C ASP A 174 -28.18 -14.03 5.83
N TYR A 175 -27.19 -13.17 5.54
CA TYR A 175 -25.76 -13.55 5.58
C TYR A 175 -24.89 -12.72 6.53
N PHE A 176 -25.38 -11.64 7.14
CA PHE A 176 -24.50 -10.73 7.90
C PHE A 176 -23.80 -11.42 9.07
N ASP A 177 -24.54 -12.11 9.93
CA ASP A 177 -23.97 -12.77 11.12
C ASP A 177 -22.97 -13.86 10.74
N TYR A 178 -23.26 -14.58 9.65
CA TYR A 178 -22.38 -15.59 9.10
C TYR A 178 -21.05 -14.99 8.63
N ILE A 179 -21.10 -13.95 7.79
CA ILE A 179 -19.90 -13.26 7.29
C ILE A 179 -19.13 -12.60 8.44
N HIS A 180 -19.84 -12.02 9.42
CA HIS A 180 -19.22 -11.44 10.60
C HIS A 180 -18.43 -12.48 11.40
N LYS A 181 -19.02 -13.66 11.62
CA LYS A 181 -18.36 -14.78 12.30
C LYS A 181 -17.07 -15.20 11.59
N ILE A 182 -17.10 -15.32 10.25
CA ILE A 182 -15.89 -15.63 9.49
C ILE A 182 -14.82 -14.56 9.72
N PHE A 183 -15.17 -13.27 9.69
CA PHE A 183 -14.19 -12.20 9.96
C PHE A 183 -13.62 -12.24 11.38
N VAL A 184 -14.43 -12.58 12.39
CA VAL A 184 -13.95 -12.77 13.77
C VAL A 184 -12.95 -13.93 13.84
N GLU A 185 -13.28 -15.08 13.24
CA GLU A 185 -12.38 -16.25 13.19
C GLU A 185 -11.08 -15.94 12.43
N MET A 186 -11.16 -15.17 11.34
CA MET A 186 -9.98 -14.71 10.61
C MET A 186 -9.08 -13.81 11.47
N ASP A 187 -9.66 -12.91 12.26
CA ASP A 187 -8.92 -12.01 13.15
C ASP A 187 -8.23 -12.75 14.32
N GLU A 188 -8.78 -13.88 14.77
CA GLU A 188 -8.14 -14.74 15.76
C GLU A 188 -6.83 -15.35 15.22
N VAL A 189 -6.79 -15.71 13.93
CA VAL A 189 -5.61 -16.25 13.26
C VAL A 189 -4.63 -15.13 12.87
N THR A 190 -5.16 -14.02 12.35
CA THR A 190 -4.38 -12.87 11.88
C THR A 190 -4.97 -11.57 12.42
N PRO A 191 -4.42 -10.99 13.50
CA PRO A 191 -4.96 -9.78 14.10
C PRO A 191 -5.08 -8.60 13.11
N TYR A 192 -6.17 -7.82 13.22
CA TYR A 192 -6.49 -6.65 12.37
C TYR A 192 -6.78 -6.95 10.90
N LYS A 193 -7.11 -8.19 10.55
CA LYS A 193 -7.40 -8.58 9.18
C LYS A 193 -8.71 -7.97 8.68
N PHE A 194 -9.75 -7.99 9.50
CA PHE A 194 -11.02 -7.34 9.21
C PHE A 194 -10.85 -5.84 8.94
N ASP A 195 -10.18 -5.13 9.85
CA ASP A 195 -9.94 -3.68 9.72
C ASP A 195 -9.19 -3.35 8.42
N THR A 196 -8.23 -4.18 8.05
CA THR A 196 -7.46 -4.02 6.81
C THR A 196 -8.36 -4.16 5.58
N LEU A 197 -9.24 -5.17 5.56
CA LEU A 197 -10.21 -5.39 4.49
C LEU A 197 -11.21 -4.24 4.38
N ALA A 198 -11.80 -3.85 5.50
CA ALA A 198 -12.73 -2.74 5.62
C ALA A 198 -12.10 -1.43 5.09
N ALA A 199 -10.84 -1.15 5.45
CA ALA A 199 -10.11 0.03 4.99
C ALA A 199 -9.89 0.06 3.47
N GLN A 200 -9.63 -1.09 2.85
CA GLN A 200 -9.46 -1.16 1.39
C GLN A 200 -10.77 -0.92 0.64
N ILE A 201 -11.85 -1.57 1.09
CA ILE A 201 -13.18 -1.38 0.51
C ILE A 201 -13.60 0.08 0.67
N LYS A 202 -13.38 0.68 1.85
CA LYS A 202 -13.63 2.09 2.10
C LYS A 202 -12.83 2.99 1.17
N SER A 203 -11.53 2.73 1.01
CA SER A 203 -10.67 3.51 0.10
C SER A 203 -11.18 3.48 -1.33
N PHE A 204 -11.59 2.30 -1.81
CA PHE A 204 -12.13 2.15 -3.16
C PHE A 204 -13.50 2.81 -3.30
N TYR A 205 -14.39 2.64 -2.32
CA TYR A 205 -15.67 3.34 -2.23
C TYR A 205 -15.51 4.86 -2.34
N CYS A 206 -14.63 5.46 -1.53
CA CYS A 206 -14.37 6.90 -1.56
C CYS A 206 -13.86 7.37 -2.94
N LYS A 207 -12.94 6.62 -3.56
CA LYS A 207 -12.43 6.94 -4.91
C LYS A 207 -13.54 6.89 -5.96
N THR A 208 -14.39 5.86 -5.91
CA THR A 208 -15.50 5.71 -6.85
C THR A 208 -16.55 6.82 -6.67
N MET A 209 -16.89 7.17 -5.42
CA MET A 209 -17.78 8.28 -5.10
C MET A 209 -17.25 9.64 -5.60
N GLN A 210 -15.92 9.86 -5.55
CA GLN A 210 -15.30 11.07 -6.10
C GLN A 210 -15.43 11.16 -7.63
N ILE A 211 -15.45 10.01 -8.32
CA ILE A 211 -15.56 9.94 -9.78
C ILE A 211 -17.03 10.06 -10.21
N ASN A 212 -17.92 9.32 -9.56
CA ASN A 212 -19.34 9.31 -9.85
C ASN A 212 -20.13 9.03 -8.55
N PRO A 213 -20.89 10.02 -8.03
CA PRO A 213 -21.61 9.87 -6.77
C PRO A 213 -22.90 9.06 -6.88
N ASN A 214 -23.25 8.54 -8.07
CA ASN A 214 -24.40 7.66 -8.26
C ASN A 214 -24.16 6.31 -7.55
N GLN A 215 -25.03 5.96 -6.60
CA GLN A 215 -24.85 4.79 -5.75
C GLN A 215 -25.02 3.44 -6.48
N GLU A 216 -25.83 3.37 -7.53
CA GLU A 216 -25.89 2.18 -8.39
C GLU A 216 -24.54 1.92 -9.05
N PHE A 217 -23.95 2.97 -9.63
CA PHE A 217 -22.62 2.89 -10.24
C PHE A 217 -21.54 2.54 -9.22
N VAL A 218 -21.61 3.12 -8.02
CA VAL A 218 -20.63 2.86 -6.96
C VAL A 218 -20.72 1.42 -6.47
N TYR A 219 -21.94 0.93 -6.22
CA TYR A 219 -22.18 -0.44 -5.82
C TYR A 219 -21.69 -1.44 -6.88
N SER A 220 -22.06 -1.23 -8.16
CA SER A 220 -21.62 -2.12 -9.24
C SER A 220 -20.10 -2.11 -9.41
N SER A 221 -19.46 -0.95 -9.30
CA SER A 221 -18.00 -0.83 -9.39
C SER A 221 -17.28 -1.56 -8.25
N LEU A 222 -17.80 -1.49 -7.02
CA LEU A 222 -17.24 -2.22 -5.88
C LEU A 222 -17.36 -3.74 -6.06
N VAL A 223 -18.51 -4.21 -6.55
CA VAL A 223 -18.73 -5.63 -6.86
C VAL A 223 -17.80 -6.10 -7.98
N ASP A 224 -17.67 -5.33 -9.06
CA ASP A 224 -16.80 -5.65 -10.18
C ASP A 224 -15.33 -5.74 -9.75
N TRP A 225 -14.88 -4.76 -8.96
CA TRP A 225 -13.52 -4.74 -8.40
C TRP A 225 -13.26 -5.94 -7.49
N LEU A 226 -14.20 -6.28 -6.61
CA LEU A 226 -14.07 -7.43 -5.72
C LEU A 226 -14.03 -8.74 -6.52
N ASN A 227 -14.88 -8.85 -7.54
CA ASN A 227 -14.93 -10.00 -8.42
C ASN A 227 -13.64 -10.15 -9.24
N GLU A 228 -13.06 -9.06 -9.75
CA GLU A 228 -11.76 -9.11 -10.42
C GLU A 228 -10.65 -9.58 -9.47
N LYS A 229 -10.62 -9.02 -8.25
CA LYS A 229 -9.61 -9.35 -7.24
C LYS A 229 -9.68 -10.81 -6.77
N THR A 230 -10.86 -11.39 -6.77
CA THR A 230 -11.05 -12.77 -6.33
C THR A 230 -10.93 -13.79 -7.46
N GLY A 231 -10.42 -13.39 -8.63
CA GLY A 231 -10.28 -14.27 -9.79
C GLY A 231 -11.62 -14.62 -10.45
N SER A 232 -12.63 -13.77 -10.27
CA SER A 232 -13.99 -13.92 -10.79
C SER A 232 -14.69 -15.20 -10.35
N TYR A 233 -14.47 -15.61 -9.10
CA TYR A 233 -15.00 -16.86 -8.56
C TYR A 233 -16.54 -16.89 -8.51
N SER A 234 -17.17 -15.87 -7.90
CA SER A 234 -18.62 -15.74 -7.88
C SER A 234 -19.02 -14.28 -7.68
N ARG A 235 -19.61 -13.68 -8.72
CA ARG A 235 -20.15 -12.32 -8.66
C ARG A 235 -21.22 -12.19 -7.58
N ARG A 236 -22.08 -13.20 -7.45
CA ARG A 236 -23.18 -13.20 -6.47
C ARG A 236 -22.65 -13.19 -5.03
N ALA A 237 -21.65 -14.00 -4.74
CA ALA A 237 -21.01 -13.98 -3.43
C ALA A 237 -20.28 -12.65 -3.17
N CYS A 238 -19.69 -12.02 -4.20
CA CYS A 238 -19.15 -10.67 -4.09
C CYS A 238 -20.23 -9.63 -3.73
N GLU A 239 -21.42 -9.71 -4.33
CA GLU A 239 -22.56 -8.84 -3.96
C GLU A 239 -22.94 -8.98 -2.48
N ILE A 240 -23.00 -10.21 -1.97
CA ILE A 240 -23.30 -10.48 -0.55
C ILE A 240 -22.23 -9.86 0.36
N VAL A 241 -20.94 -10.04 0.02
CA VAL A 241 -19.83 -9.45 0.80
C VAL A 241 -19.88 -7.92 0.76
N ILE A 242 -20.12 -7.30 -0.40
CA ILE A 242 -20.29 -5.85 -0.48
C ILE A 242 -21.52 -5.41 0.32
N ALA A 243 -22.63 -6.16 0.30
CA ALA A 243 -23.81 -5.86 1.11
C ALA A 243 -23.51 -5.87 2.62
N TYR A 244 -22.71 -6.83 3.10
CA TYR A 244 -22.20 -6.85 4.47
C TYR A 244 -21.48 -5.55 4.82
N PHE A 245 -20.54 -5.10 3.98
CA PHE A 245 -19.80 -3.85 4.22
C PHE A 245 -20.69 -2.60 4.08
N VAL A 246 -21.71 -2.63 3.21
CA VAL A 246 -22.72 -1.56 3.13
C VAL A 246 -23.49 -1.46 4.45
N GLN A 247 -23.80 -2.57 5.11
CA GLN A 247 -24.41 -2.55 6.44
C GLN A 247 -23.43 -2.04 7.50
N ASP A 248 -22.17 -2.49 7.47
CA ASP A 248 -21.15 -2.11 8.45
C ASP A 248 -20.81 -0.60 8.42
N CYS A 249 -20.98 0.08 9.56
CA CYS A 249 -21.04 1.54 9.64
C CYS A 249 -19.74 2.25 9.30
N GLU A 250 -18.61 1.58 9.44
CA GLU A 250 -17.31 2.21 9.29
C GLU A 250 -16.86 2.33 7.83
N VAL A 251 -17.42 1.52 6.92
CA VAL A 251 -16.97 1.46 5.52
C VAL A 251 -17.74 2.42 4.60
N PHE A 252 -19.05 2.60 4.81
CA PHE A 252 -19.92 3.42 3.95
C PHE A 252 -20.53 4.61 4.69
N SER A 253 -19.68 5.44 5.30
CA SER A 253 -20.04 6.70 5.98
C SER A 253 -19.39 7.92 5.34
#